data_AF-A0A645D628-F1
#
_entry.id   AF-A0A645D628-F1
#
_cell.length_a   1.000
_cell.length_b   1.000
_cell.length_c   1.000
_cell.angle_alpha   90.00
_cell.angle_beta   90.00
_cell.angle_gamma   90.00
#
_symmetry.space_group_name_H-M   'P 1'
#
loop_
_entity.id
_entity.type
_entity.pdbx_description
1 polymer ?
#
loop_
_entity_poly.entity_id
_entity_poly.type
_entity_poly.pdbx_seq_one_letter_code
_entity_poly.pdbx_strand_id
1 'polypeptide(L)'
;MNEENLLKERLYLNELYDLYGPLLTEKQRNAYEYHEFSDLSISEIAERLNTSRQAVFDLITRAKSRLEELEELLKLHARITNLEKQIENLEKSL
;
A
#
# COMPACT_ATOMS: atom_id res chain seq x y z
N MET A 1 2.80 -1.59 20.64
CA MET A 1 2.82 -0.96 19.29
C MET A 1 2.22 0.42 19.46
N ASN A 2 2.96 1.50 19.18
CA ASN A 2 2.45 2.88 19.32
C ASN A 2 1.65 3.26 18.06
N GLU A 3 0.73 4.22 18.22
CA GLU A 3 -0.13 4.72 17.13
C GLU A 3 0.69 5.32 15.97
N GLU A 4 1.83 5.92 16.28
CA GLU A 4 2.77 6.48 15.30
C GLU A 4 3.34 5.42 14.35
N ASN A 5 3.69 4.22 14.85
CA ASN A 5 4.24 3.18 13.98
C ASN A 5 3.17 2.62 13.04
N LEU A 6 1.93 2.48 13.50
CA LEU A 6 0.82 2.01 12.66
C LEU A 6 0.56 2.99 11.51
N LEU A 7 0.61 4.30 11.80
CA LEU A 7 0.44 5.32 10.77
C LEU A 7 1.57 5.29 9.73
N LYS A 8 2.82 5.11 10.19
CA LYS A 8 4.00 4.99 9.29
C LYS A 8 3.89 3.77 8.38
N GLU A 9 3.46 2.63 8.91
CA GLU A 9 3.26 1.41 8.12
C GLU A 9 2.16 1.59 7.07
N ARG A 10 1.03 2.22 7.43
CA ARG A 10 -0.05 2.52 6.48
C ARG A 10 0.41 3.47 5.38
N LEU A 11 1.16 4.52 5.73
CA LEU A 11 1.70 5.46 4.74
C LEU A 11 2.67 4.75 3.78
N TYR A 12 3.59 3.95 4.32
CA TYR A 12 4.53 3.18 3.51
C TYR A 12 3.82 2.25 2.51
N LEU A 13 2.80 1.50 2.95
CA LEU A 13 2.02 0.65 2.05
C LEU A 13 1.30 1.44 0.95
N ASN A 14 0.85 2.67 1.23
CA ASN A 14 0.25 3.53 0.23
C ASN A 14 1.27 4.04 -0.80
N GLU A 15 2.48 4.38 -0.37
CA GLU A 15 3.57 4.72 -1.29
C GLU A 15 3.94 3.52 -2.18
N LEU A 16 3.96 2.31 -1.63
CA LEU A 16 4.13 1.09 -2.43
C LEU A 16 2.96 0.87 -3.40
N TYR A 17 1.73 1.18 -2.97
CA TYR A 17 0.55 1.08 -3.81
C TYR A 17 0.64 2.02 -5.02
N ASP A 18 1.13 3.24 -4.86
CA ASP A 18 1.32 4.18 -5.98
C ASP A 18 2.30 3.63 -7.03
N LEU A 19 3.31 2.87 -6.59
CA LEU A 19 4.31 2.26 -7.48
C LEU A 19 3.83 0.95 -8.13
N TYR A 20 3.09 0.14 -7.37
CA TYR A 20 2.85 -1.27 -7.70
C TYR A 20 1.38 -1.66 -7.81
N GLY A 21 0.45 -0.76 -7.49
CA GLY A 21 -1.00 -0.98 -7.54
C GLY A 21 -1.51 -1.57 -8.87
N PRO A 22 -1.01 -1.14 -10.05
CA PRO A 22 -1.39 -1.73 -11.34
C PRO A 22 -1.01 -3.22 -11.49
N LEU A 23 -0.07 -3.74 -10.70
CA LEU A 23 0.36 -5.14 -10.71
C LEU A 23 -0.50 -6.05 -9.80
N LEU A 24 -1.40 -5.47 -9.02
CA LEU A 24 -2.39 -6.21 -8.25
C LEU A 24 -3.53 -6.70 -9.16
N THR A 25 -4.15 -7.81 -8.77
CA THR A 25 -5.40 -8.23 -9.42
C THR A 25 -6.50 -7.20 -9.13
N GLU A 26 -7.48 -7.07 -10.02
CA GLU A 26 -8.59 -6.13 -9.85
C GLU A 26 -9.32 -6.29 -8.50
N LYS A 27 -9.53 -7.53 -8.05
CA LYS A 27 -10.18 -7.79 -6.76
C LYS A 27 -9.34 -7.36 -5.55
N GLN A 28 -8.02 -7.56 -5.62
CA GLN A 28 -7.10 -7.09 -4.58
C GLN A 28 -7.07 -5.56 -4.55
N ARG A 29 -6.99 -4.94 -5.73
CA ARG A 29 -6.99 -3.49 -5.89
C ARG A 29 -8.25 -2.87 -5.32
N ASN A 30 -9.42 -3.33 -5.75
CA ASN A 30 -10.70 -2.83 -5.27
C ASN A 30 -10.83 -2.99 -3.74
N ALA A 31 -10.46 -4.15 -3.19
CA ALA A 31 -10.52 -4.37 -1.74
C ALA A 31 -9.57 -3.44 -0.97
N TYR A 32 -8.35 -3.22 -1.49
CA TYR A 32 -7.38 -2.30 -0.91
C TYR A 32 -7.86 -0.85 -0.96
N GLU A 33 -8.30 -0.36 -2.11
CA GLU A 33 -8.78 1.02 -2.29
C GLU A 33 -10.01 1.32 -1.43
N TYR A 34 -10.98 0.39 -1.37
CA TYR A 34 -12.15 0.57 -0.52
C TYR A 34 -11.78 0.64 0.96
N HIS A 35 -10.81 -0.16 1.41
CA HIS A 35 -10.38 -0.16 2.80
C HIS A 35 -9.50 1.05 3.14
N GLU A 36 -8.45 1.30 2.36
CA GLU A 36 -7.40 2.26 2.71
C GLU A 36 -7.69 3.67 2.24
N PHE A 37 -8.47 3.87 1.17
CA PHE A 37 -8.75 5.21 0.59
C PHE A 37 -10.18 5.66 0.72
N SER A 38 -11.13 4.73 0.87
CA SER A 38 -12.56 5.05 1.03
C SER A 38 -13.07 4.82 2.45
N ASP A 39 -12.21 4.33 3.36
CA ASP A 39 -12.51 4.02 4.77
C ASP A 39 -13.73 3.09 4.96
N LEU A 40 -14.02 2.21 3.99
CA LEU A 40 -15.06 1.19 4.15
C LEU A 40 -14.60 0.11 5.14
N SER A 41 -15.51 -0.30 6.01
CA SER A 41 -15.32 -1.46 6.86
C SER A 41 -15.32 -2.77 6.03
N ILE A 42 -14.69 -3.82 6.56
CA ILE A 42 -14.66 -5.16 5.94
C ILE A 42 -16.07 -5.67 5.60
N SER A 43 -17.07 -5.35 6.43
CA SER A 43 -18.46 -5.73 6.20
C SER A 43 -19.06 -5.01 4.98
N GLU A 44 -18.85 -3.70 4.85
CA GLU A 44 -19.35 -2.92 3.72
C GLU A 44 -18.66 -3.32 2.40
N ILE A 45 -17.36 -3.63 2.46
CA ILE A 45 -16.63 -4.15 1.30
C ILE A 45 -17.16 -5.53 0.90
N ALA A 46 -17.46 -6.40 1.87
CA ALA A 46 -17.96 -7.74 1.62
C ALA A 46 -19.33 -7.70 0.91
N GLU A 47 -20.22 -6.82 1.37
CA GLU A 47 -21.49 -6.55 0.69
C GLU A 47 -21.27 -6.01 -0.73
N ARG A 48 -20.42 -4.99 -0.87
CA ARG A 48 -20.14 -4.33 -2.17
C ARG A 48 -19.53 -5.28 -3.20
N LEU A 49 -18.63 -6.17 -2.76
CA LEU A 49 -17.97 -7.16 -3.61
C LEU A 49 -18.74 -8.48 -3.73
N ASN A 50 -19.93 -8.59 -3.13
CA ASN A 50 -20.74 -9.81 -3.06
C ASN A 50 -19.92 -11.04 -2.64
N THR A 51 -19.17 -10.90 -1.54
CA THR A 51 -18.26 -11.93 -1.03
C THR A 51 -18.32 -12.01 0.49
N SER A 52 -17.57 -12.94 1.10
CA SER A 52 -17.52 -13.07 2.55
C SER A 52 -16.53 -12.07 3.18
N ARG A 53 -16.75 -11.72 4.46
CA ARG A 53 -15.81 -10.92 5.25
C ARG A 53 -14.40 -11.53 5.28
N GLN A 54 -14.32 -12.87 5.36
CA GLN A 54 -13.05 -13.59 5.31
C GLN A 54 -12.35 -13.39 3.97
N ALA A 55 -13.09 -13.48 2.86
CA ALA A 55 -12.53 -13.28 1.54
C ALA A 55 -12.02 -11.85 1.34
N VAL A 56 -12.70 -10.84 1.88
CA VAL A 56 -12.22 -9.45 1.89
C VAL A 56 -10.94 -9.31 2.70
N PHE A 57 -10.91 -9.84 3.92
CA PHE A 57 -9.72 -9.81 4.77
C PHE A 57 -8.51 -10.44 4.06
N ASP A 58 -8.72 -11.59 3.41
CA ASP A 58 -7.67 -12.25 2.66
C ASP A 58 -7.25 -11.46 1.41
N LEU A 59 -8.17 -10.78 0.73
CA LEU A 59 -7.84 -9.92 -0.42
C LEU A 59 -6.94 -8.75 -0.01
N ILE A 60 -7.28 -8.06 1.09
CA ILE A 60 -6.50 -6.93 1.61
C ILE A 60 -5.12 -7.42 2.08
N THR A 61 -5.07 -8.50 2.85
CA THR A 61 -3.80 -9.06 3.34
C THR A 61 -2.90 -9.48 2.18
N ARG A 62 -3.46 -10.18 1.17
CA ARG A 62 -2.69 -10.57 -0.02
C ARG A 62 -2.25 -9.38 -0.88
N ALA A 63 -3.04 -8.30 -0.93
CA ALA A 63 -2.63 -7.07 -1.60
C ALA A 63 -1.39 -6.48 -0.92
N LYS A 64 -1.42 -6.32 0.42
CA LYS A 64 -0.30 -5.80 1.21
C LYS A 64 0.97 -6.63 1.02
N SER A 65 0.88 -7.95 1.21
CA SER A 65 2.04 -8.83 1.03
C SER A 65 2.60 -8.79 -0.40
N ARG A 66 1.74 -8.62 -1.41
CA ARG A 66 2.19 -8.51 -2.80
C ARG A 66 2.93 -7.19 -3.07
N LEU A 67 2.48 -6.08 -2.50
CA LEU A 67 3.17 -4.79 -2.61
C LEU A 67 4.58 -4.87 -1.99
N GLU A 68 4.69 -5.48 -0.81
CA GLU A 68 5.98 -5.69 -0.15
C GLU A 68 6.91 -6.61 -0.94
N GLU A 69 6.41 -7.74 -1.44
CA GLU A 69 7.18 -8.66 -2.30
C GLU A 69 7.71 -7.94 -3.56
N LEU A 70 6.88 -7.09 -4.18
CA LEU A 70 7.30 -6.30 -5.34
C LEU A 70 8.40 -5.30 -4.97
N GLU A 71 8.35 -4.67 -3.80
CA GLU A 71 9.43 -3.80 -3.34
C GLU A 71 10.71 -4.58 -3.05
N GLU A 72 10.64 -5.75 -2.44
CA GLU A 72 11.83 -6.59 -2.20
C GLU A 72 12.54 -6.95 -3.51
N LEU A 73 11.77 -7.22 -4.56
CA LEU A 73 12.26 -7.60 -5.88
C LEU A 73 12.77 -6.41 -6.71
N LEU A 74 12.01 -5.30 -6.74
CA LEU A 74 12.23 -4.19 -7.67
C LEU A 74 12.95 -3.00 -7.04
N LYS A 75 12.75 -2.79 -5.72
CA LYS A 75 13.38 -1.74 -4.91
C LYS A 75 13.14 -0.32 -5.43
N LEU A 76 11.99 -0.06 -6.05
CA LEU A 76 11.72 1.26 -6.66
C LEU A 76 11.54 2.33 -5.60
N HIS A 77 10.81 2.04 -4.52
CA HIS A 77 10.59 3.00 -3.43
C HIS A 77 11.92 3.40 -2.79
N ALA A 78 12.75 2.42 -2.45
CA ALA A 78 14.07 2.66 -1.87
C ALA A 78 14.98 3.50 -2.81
N ARG A 79 14.91 3.26 -4.12
CA ARG A 79 15.68 4.02 -5.12
C ARG A 79 15.19 5.47 -5.22
N ILE A 80 13.89 5.70 -5.30
CA ILE A 80 13.28 7.04 -5.37
C ILE A 80 13.64 7.83 -4.11
N THR A 81 13.42 7.25 -2.93
CA THR A 81 13.76 7.88 -1.65
C THR A 81 15.24 8.27 -1.56
N ASN A 82 16.13 7.42 -2.09
CA ASN A 82 17.56 7.72 -2.12
C ASN A 82 17.90 8.86 -3.09
N LEU A 83 17.25 8.91 -4.26
CA LEU A 83 17.42 10.00 -5.22
C LEU A 83 16.94 11.34 -4.65
N GLU A 84 15.78 11.36 -4.00
CA GLU A 84 15.24 12.55 -3.34
C GLU A 84 16.20 13.09 -2.28
N LYS A 85 16.78 12.22 -1.45
CA LYS A 85 17.80 12.62 -0.47
C LYS A 85 19.05 13.20 -1.12
N GLN A 86 19.48 12.66 -2.26
CA GLN A 86 20.62 13.20 -2.99
C GLN A 86 20.32 14.60 -3.54
N ILE A 87 19.14 14.80 -4.11
CA ILE A 87 18.70 16.11 -4.60
C ILE A 87 18.64 17.12 -3.46
N GLU A 88 18.02 16.76 -2.34
CA GLU A 88 17.92 17.64 -1.16
C GLU A 88 19.31 18.04 -0.62
N ASN A 89 20.27 17.11 -0.60
CA ASN A 89 21.63 17.41 -0.17
C ASN A 89 22.34 18.36 -1.13
N LEU A 90 22.11 18.22 -2.45
CA LEU A 90 22.66 19.13 -3.45
C LEU A 90 22.08 20.53 -3.30
N GLU A 91 20.76 20.64 -3.12
CA GLU A 91 20.07 21.92 -2.91
C GLU A 91 20.57 22.66 -1.66
N LYS A 92 20.85 21.92 -0.57
CA LYS A 92 21.42 22.51 0.67
C LYS A 92 22.88 22.93 0.55
N SER A 93 23.60 22.43 -0.45
CA SER A 93 25.02 22.73 -0.68
C SER A 93 25.24 23.93 -1.62
N LEU A 94 24.16 24.46 -2.21
CA LEU A 94 24.11 25.68 -3.01
C LEU A 94 23.80 26.90 -2.14
#